data_AF-A0A355GW35-F1
#
_entry.id   AF-A0A355GW35-F1
#
_cell.length_a   1.000
_cell.length_b   1.000
_cell.length_c   1.000
_cell.angle_alpha   90.00
_cell.angle_beta   90.00
_cell.angle_gamma   90.00
#
_symmetry.space_group_name_H-M   'P 1'
#
loop_
_entity.id
_entity.type
_entity.pdbx_description
1 polymer ?
#
loop_
_entity_poly.entity_id
_entity_poly.type
_entity_poly.pdbx_seq_one_letter_code
_entity_poly.pdbx_strand_id
1 'polypeptide(L)'
;QSRKDDVVTFEELGIDRLFIDEAHYFKNLFLVTKMRNVGGIAQVEAQKSSDLFMKTQYLDELTSGRGTVFATGTPISNSMVEMYTMQRYLQYKALVQNGLQHFDAWASTFGETVTAIELAPEGTGYRA
;
A
#
# COMPACT_ATOMS: atom_id res chain seq x y z
N GLN A 1 9.43 13.56 29.15
CA GLN A 1 8.05 13.84 28.68
C GLN A 1 7.14 12.82 29.34
N SER A 2 6.27 13.23 30.27
CA SER A 2 5.30 12.29 30.86
C SER A 2 4.21 12.02 29.83
N ARG A 3 3.87 10.74 29.62
CA ARG A 3 2.75 10.33 28.75
C ARG A 3 1.51 11.12 29.16
N LYS A 4 1.04 12.00 28.27
CA LYS A 4 -0.25 12.65 28.41
C LYS A 4 -1.31 11.61 28.05
N ASP A 5 -2.19 11.42 29.00
CA ASP A 5 -3.54 10.92 28.89
C ASP A 5 -3.74 9.42 28.59
N ASP A 6 -4.68 8.86 29.35
CA ASP A 6 -5.34 7.58 29.13
C ASP A 6 -6.24 7.75 27.89
N VAL A 7 -5.61 7.76 26.71
CA VAL A 7 -6.30 8.02 25.45
C VAL A 7 -6.91 6.71 24.93
N VAL A 8 -8.19 6.78 24.57
CA VAL A 8 -8.94 5.68 23.95
C VAL A 8 -8.21 5.18 22.70
N THR A 9 -7.97 3.87 22.66
CA THR A 9 -7.33 3.15 21.54
C THR A 9 -8.33 2.89 20.41
N PHE A 10 -7.84 2.54 19.23
CA PHE A 10 -8.71 2.31 18.06
C PHE A 10 -9.67 1.14 18.31
N GLU A 11 -9.18 0.12 19.00
CA GLU A 11 -9.89 -1.09 19.39
C GLU A 11 -11.04 -0.80 20.37
N GLU A 12 -10.84 0.14 21.29
CA GLU A 12 -11.84 0.54 22.28
C GLU A 12 -12.99 1.38 21.68
N LEU A 13 -12.80 1.97 20.49
CA LEU A 13 -13.85 2.74 19.81
C LEU A 13 -14.97 1.84 19.23
N GLY A 14 -14.73 0.54 19.08
CA GLY A 14 -15.70 -0.39 18.51
C GLY A 14 -16.01 -0.14 17.03
N ILE A 15 -15.06 0.45 16.29
CA ILE A 15 -15.18 0.67 14.84
C ILE A 15 -15.16 -0.68 14.13
N ASP A 16 -16.18 -0.96 13.33
CA ASP A 16 -16.29 -2.17 12.52
C ASP A 16 -16.06 -1.90 11.02
N ARG A 17 -16.10 -0.64 10.58
CA ARG A 17 -15.90 -0.25 9.18
C ARG A 17 -15.14 1.07 9.02
N LEU A 18 -14.24 1.09 8.02
CA LEU A 18 -13.55 2.27 7.53
C LEU A 18 -13.89 2.52 6.07
N PHE A 19 -14.32 3.74 5.77
CA PHE A 19 -14.46 4.28 4.42
C PHE A 19 -13.38 5.34 4.21
N ILE A 20 -12.47 5.08 3.28
CA ILE A 20 -11.33 5.94 3.00
C ILE A 20 -11.59 6.61 1.66
N ASP A 21 -11.95 7.89 1.71
CA ASP A 21 -11.98 8.73 0.51
C ASP A 21 -10.56 9.19 0.15
N GLU A 22 -10.37 9.45 -1.14
CA GLU A 22 -9.07 9.73 -1.77
C GLU A 22 -7.95 8.78 -1.30
N ALA A 23 -8.25 7.48 -1.35
CA ALA A 23 -7.34 6.43 -0.92
C ALA A 23 -5.95 6.46 -1.59
N HIS A 24 -5.82 7.10 -2.75
CA HIS A 24 -4.54 7.33 -3.40
C HIS A 24 -3.55 8.12 -2.52
N TYR A 25 -3.99 8.84 -1.49
CA TYR A 25 -3.09 9.47 -0.52
C TYR A 25 -2.33 8.49 0.39
N PHE A 26 -2.76 7.23 0.46
CA PHE A 26 -2.20 6.17 1.32
C PHE A 26 -1.45 5.08 0.56
N LYS A 27 -1.23 5.25 -0.75
CA LYS A 27 -0.51 4.28 -1.60
C LYS A 27 1.00 4.21 -1.37
N ASN A 28 1.54 5.09 -0.54
CA ASN A 28 2.94 5.09 -0.12
C ASN A 28 3.11 4.26 1.15
N LEU A 29 3.04 2.94 1.04
CA LEU A 29 3.24 2.00 2.14
C LEU A 29 4.65 1.39 2.05
N PHE A 30 5.32 1.27 3.19
CA PHE A 30 6.65 0.68 3.23
C PHE A 30 6.65 -0.77 2.73
N LEU A 31 7.70 -1.09 1.96
CA LEU A 31 7.81 -2.33 1.23
C LEU A 31 9.27 -2.76 1.15
N VAL A 32 9.53 -4.02 1.49
CA VAL A 32 10.85 -4.64 1.38
C VAL A 32 10.90 -5.46 0.10
N THR A 33 11.91 -5.23 -0.72
CA THR A 33 12.12 -5.89 -2.02
C THR A 33 13.60 -6.03 -2.32
N LYS A 34 13.98 -7.11 -3.01
CA LYS A 34 15.35 -7.29 -3.54
C LYS A 34 15.53 -6.66 -4.92
N MET A 35 14.43 -6.33 -5.60
CA MET A 35 14.47 -5.69 -6.91
C MET A 35 15.03 -4.28 -6.79
N ARG A 36 16.05 -3.97 -7.59
CA ARG A 36 16.63 -2.63 -7.70
C ARG A 36 16.04 -1.95 -8.94
N ASN A 37 15.86 -0.63 -8.88
CA ASN A 37 15.37 0.21 -9.99
C ASN A 37 13.90 0.01 -10.41
N VAL A 38 13.03 -0.51 -9.54
CA VAL A 38 11.58 -0.46 -9.83
C VAL A 38 11.05 0.91 -9.43
N GLY A 39 10.50 1.65 -10.40
CA GLY A 39 9.88 2.95 -10.17
C GLY A 39 8.76 2.85 -9.13
N GLY A 40 8.71 3.81 -8.20
CA GLY A 40 7.67 3.90 -7.17
C GLY A 40 7.89 3.08 -5.91
N ILE A 41 9.04 2.41 -5.74
CA ILE A 41 9.42 1.89 -4.41
C ILE A 41 9.69 3.08 -3.48
N ALA A 42 8.86 3.20 -2.45
CA ALA A 42 9.07 4.22 -1.42
C ALA A 42 10.29 3.90 -0.56
N GLN A 43 11.24 4.83 -0.52
CA GLN A 43 12.43 4.76 0.33
C GLN A 43 12.15 5.19 1.77
N VAL A 44 11.07 5.97 1.98
CA VAL A 44 10.68 6.53 3.27
C VAL A 44 9.26 6.09 3.60
N GLU A 45 9.10 5.45 4.76
CA GLU A 45 7.82 5.01 5.27
C GLU A 45 6.92 6.21 5.61
N ALA A 46 5.75 6.28 4.96
CA ALA A 46 4.74 7.25 5.35
C ALA A 46 3.96 6.72 6.56
N GLN A 47 4.16 7.33 7.73
CA GLN A 47 3.53 6.92 8.98
C GLN A 47 1.99 6.77 8.87
N LYS A 48 1.34 7.66 8.11
CA LYS A 48 -0.11 7.58 7.85
C LYS A 48 -0.54 6.31 7.10
N SER A 49 0.28 5.84 6.16
CA SER A 49 -0.02 4.65 5.37
C SER A 49 0.17 3.40 6.21
N SER A 50 1.21 3.38 7.04
CA SER A 50 1.46 2.29 7.99
C SER A 50 0.39 2.22 9.08
N ASP A 51 -0.04 3.37 9.62
CA ASP A 51 -1.17 3.47 10.56
C ASP A 51 -2.46 2.93 9.94
N LEU A 52 -2.80 3.37 8.73
CA LEU A 52 -3.96 2.84 8.01
C LEU A 52 -3.81 1.33 7.77
N PHE A 53 -2.62 0.86 7.40
CA PHE A 53 -2.39 -0.56 7.12
C PHE A 53 -2.67 -1.41 8.36
N MET A 54 -2.14 -1.02 9.52
CA MET A 54 -2.44 -1.70 10.79
C MET A 54 -3.93 -1.75 11.09
N LYS A 55 -4.66 -0.63 10.90
CA LYS A 55 -6.12 -0.58 11.10
C LYS A 55 -6.88 -1.48 10.13
N THR A 56 -6.48 -1.52 8.85
CA THR A 56 -7.10 -2.41 7.87
C THR A 56 -6.86 -3.88 8.19
N GLN A 57 -5.66 -4.26 8.66
CA GLN A 57 -5.37 -5.64 9.06
C GLN A 57 -6.20 -6.04 10.28
N TYR A 58 -6.30 -5.17 11.29
CA TYR A 58 -7.14 -5.39 12.47
C TYR A 58 -8.61 -5.59 12.08
N LEU A 59 -9.16 -4.73 11.23
CA LEU A 59 -10.54 -4.87 10.77
C LEU A 59 -10.75 -6.09 9.87
N ASP A 60 -9.76 -6.49 9.08
CA ASP A 60 -9.83 -7.69 8.26
C ASP A 60 -9.96 -8.96 9.10
N GLU A 61 -9.31 -8.99 10.27
CA GLU A 61 -9.45 -10.07 11.25
C GLU A 61 -10.87 -10.11 11.84
N LEU A 62 -11.40 -8.95 12.25
CA LEU A 62 -12.74 -8.86 12.85
C LEU A 62 -13.88 -9.11 11.87
N THR A 63 -13.76 -8.59 10.64
CA THR A 63 -14.87 -8.54 9.66
C THR A 63 -14.75 -9.55 8.54
N SER A 64 -13.70 -10.37 8.55
CA SER A 64 -13.36 -11.29 7.46
C SER A 64 -13.17 -10.61 6.11
N GLY A 65 -12.45 -9.49 6.08
CA GLY A 65 -12.13 -8.77 4.84
C GLY A 65 -13.20 -7.80 4.35
N ARG A 66 -14.17 -7.42 5.19
CA ARG A 66 -15.35 -6.62 4.82
C ARG A 66 -15.41 -5.26 5.50
N GLY A 67 -14.39 -4.94 6.29
CA GLY A 67 -14.32 -3.75 7.14
C GLY A 67 -13.70 -2.54 6.47
N THR A 68 -13.11 -2.67 5.28
CA THR A 68 -12.41 -1.56 4.61
C THR A 68 -13.00 -1.30 3.23
N VAL A 69 -13.31 -0.03 2.93
CA VAL A 69 -13.76 0.43 1.62
C VAL A 69 -12.92 1.63 1.18
N PHE A 70 -12.27 1.51 0.02
CA PHE A 70 -11.51 2.61 -0.58
C PHE A 70 -12.35 3.27 -1.68
N ALA A 71 -12.41 4.60 -1.65
CA ALA A 71 -12.97 5.44 -2.70
C ALA A 71 -11.85 6.32 -3.25
N THR A 72 -11.57 6.21 -4.55
CA THR A 72 -10.62 7.11 -5.23
C THR A 72 -10.79 7.05 -6.74
N GLY A 73 -10.63 8.20 -7.41
CA GLY A 73 -10.62 8.27 -8.88
C GLY A 73 -9.29 7.86 -9.52
N THR A 74 -8.23 7.69 -8.73
CA THR A 74 -6.85 7.49 -9.20
C THR A 74 -6.14 6.37 -8.42
N PRO A 75 -6.67 5.13 -8.44
CA PRO A 75 -6.19 4.05 -7.57
C PRO A 75 -4.70 3.70 -7.79
N ILE A 76 -4.21 3.90 -9.01
CA ILE A 76 -2.81 3.68 -9.42
C ILE A 76 -2.44 4.87 -10.29
N SER A 77 -1.28 5.49 -10.05
CA SER A 77 -0.84 6.65 -10.82
C SER A 77 0.37 6.35 -11.68
N ASN A 78 1.41 5.69 -11.11
CA ASN A 78 2.69 5.62 -11.80
C ASN A 78 3.55 4.41 -11.44
N SER A 79 3.08 3.48 -10.60
CA SER A 79 3.89 2.30 -10.31
C SER A 79 3.10 1.04 -9.99
N MET A 80 3.68 -0.10 -10.36
CA MET A 80 3.19 -1.42 -9.95
C MET A 80 3.21 -1.61 -8.43
N VAL A 81 4.07 -0.87 -7.71
CA VAL A 81 4.14 -0.89 -6.24
C VAL A 81 2.85 -0.35 -5.61
N GLU A 82 2.24 0.67 -6.22
CA GLU A 82 0.94 1.20 -5.78
C GLU A 82 -0.15 0.15 -5.94
N MET A 83 -0.16 -0.59 -7.06
CA MET A 83 -1.11 -1.68 -7.28
C MET A 83 -0.97 -2.77 -6.20
N TYR A 84 0.27 -3.18 -5.90
CA TYR A 84 0.52 -4.16 -4.85
C TYR A 84 0.12 -3.63 -3.46
N THR A 85 0.39 -2.36 -3.18
CA THR A 85 -0.03 -1.71 -1.93
C THR A 85 -1.55 -1.71 -1.78
N MET A 86 -2.31 -1.42 -2.85
CA MET A 86 -3.78 -1.51 -2.82
C MET A 86 -4.27 -2.94 -2.54
N GLN A 87 -3.64 -3.96 -3.13
CA GLN A 87 -3.96 -5.36 -2.83
C GLN A 87 -3.63 -5.72 -1.37
N ARG A 88 -2.54 -5.19 -0.82
CA ARG A 88 -2.23 -5.37 0.60
C ARG A 88 -3.30 -4.78 1.52
N TYR A 89 -3.89 -3.64 1.17
CA TYR A 89 -4.98 -3.06 1.96
C TYR A 89 -6.28 -3.86 1.88
N LEU A 90 -6.65 -4.31 0.69
CA LEU A 90 -8.02 -4.81 0.43
C LEU A 90 -8.12 -6.34 0.35
N GLN A 91 -7.00 -7.03 0.10
CA GLN A 91 -6.98 -8.45 -0.27
C GLN A 91 -5.80 -9.20 0.37
N TYR A 92 -5.35 -8.77 1.54
CA TYR A 92 -4.16 -9.34 2.18
C TYR A 92 -4.26 -10.86 2.39
N LYS A 93 -5.42 -11.35 2.85
CA LYS A 93 -5.64 -12.79 3.04
C LYS A 93 -5.46 -13.59 1.75
N ALA A 94 -5.90 -13.05 0.61
CA ALA A 94 -5.71 -13.70 -0.68
C ALA A 94 -4.24 -13.71 -1.08
N LEU A 95 -3.50 -12.61 -0.85
CA LEU A 95 -2.05 -12.58 -1.09
C LEU A 95 -1.32 -13.66 -0.26
N VAL A 96 -1.65 -13.77 1.03
CA VAL A 96 -1.05 -14.79 1.92
C VAL A 96 -1.38 -16.21 1.44
N GLN A 97 -2.64 -16.49 1.08
CA GLN A 97 -3.06 -17.82 0.61
C GLN A 97 -2.33 -18.25 -0.68
N ASN A 98 -1.96 -17.29 -1.53
CA ASN A 98 -1.24 -17.56 -2.77
C ASN A 98 0.29 -17.45 -2.63
N GLY A 99 0.82 -17.17 -1.42
CA GLY A 99 2.26 -17.00 -1.21
C GLY A 99 2.84 -15.71 -1.81
N LEU A 100 2.00 -14.70 -2.01
CA LEU A 100 2.32 -13.43 -2.68
C LEU A 100 2.47 -12.26 -1.69
N GLN A 101 2.76 -12.54 -0.40
CA GLN A 101 2.96 -11.50 0.61
C GLN A 101 4.26 -10.69 0.44
N HIS A 102 5.18 -11.18 -0.40
CA HIS A 102 6.40 -10.46 -0.75
C HIS A 102 6.24 -9.85 -2.14
N PHE A 103 6.61 -8.58 -2.25
CA PHE A 103 6.52 -7.87 -3.52
C PHE A 103 7.27 -8.57 -4.65
N ASP A 104 8.44 -9.12 -4.38
CA ASP A 104 9.25 -9.84 -5.38
C ASP A 104 8.47 -11.02 -5.99
N ALA A 105 7.74 -11.78 -5.17
CA ALA A 105 6.93 -12.92 -5.62
C ALA A 105 5.67 -12.46 -6.39
N TRP A 106 5.04 -11.38 -5.93
CA TRP A 106 3.92 -10.77 -6.61
C TRP A 106 4.34 -10.21 -7.98
N ALA A 107 5.46 -9.46 -8.02
CA ALA A 107 6.02 -8.86 -9.21
C ALA A 107 6.49 -9.92 -10.21
N SER A 108 7.05 -11.06 -9.77
CA SER A 108 7.39 -12.15 -10.68
C SER A 108 6.17 -12.86 -11.27
N THR A 109 5.02 -12.78 -10.59
CA THR A 109 3.78 -13.44 -11.01
C THR A 109 2.96 -12.57 -11.96
N PHE A 110 2.89 -11.27 -11.68
CA PHE A 110 2.00 -10.33 -12.40
C PHE A 110 2.73 -9.21 -13.14
N GLY A 111 4.01 -9.02 -12.88
CA GLY A 111 4.83 -7.99 -13.50
C GLY A 111 5.74 -8.55 -14.59
N GLU A 112 5.98 -7.73 -15.59
CA GLU A 112 7.07 -7.90 -16.55
C GLU A 112 8.00 -6.70 -16.43
N THR A 113 9.29 -6.94 -16.17
CA THR A 113 10.28 -5.87 -16.13
C THR A 113 10.68 -5.49 -17.54
N VAL A 114 10.08 -4.42 -18.08
CA VAL A 114 10.49 -3.84 -19.36
C VAL A 114 11.46 -2.69 -19.09
N THR A 115 12.70 -2.81 -19.58
CA THR A 115 13.64 -1.68 -19.59
C THR A 115 13.27 -0.78 -20.77
N ALA A 116 12.44 0.22 -20.49
CA ALA A 116 12.09 1.25 -21.47
C ALA A 116 12.88 2.53 -21.18
N ILE A 117 13.46 3.11 -22.23
CA ILE A 117 14.06 4.43 -22.13
C ILE A 117 12.91 5.45 -22.07
N GLU A 118 12.68 6.07 -20.91
CA GLU A 118 11.63 7.07 -20.75
C GLU A 118 12.16 8.47 -21.12
N LEU A 119 11.39 9.23 -21.90
CA LEU A 119 11.70 10.63 -22.17
C LEU A 119 11.52 11.42 -20.87
N ALA A 120 12.54 12.18 -20.46
CA ALA A 120 12.44 13.05 -19.31
C ALA A 120 11.25 14.02 -19.50
N PRO A 121 10.49 14.35 -18.44
CA PRO A 121 9.32 15.24 -18.51
C PRO A 121 9.64 16.61 -19.13
N GLU A 122 10.92 16.98 -19.10
CA GLU A 122 11.50 18.24 -19.57
C GLU A 122 11.74 18.25 -21.09
N GLY A 123 11.58 17.11 -21.78
CA GLY A 123 11.72 16.97 -23.23
C GLY A 123 13.17 17.05 -23.75
N THR A 124 14.16 17.22 -22.87
CA THR A 124 15.56 17.48 -23.23
C THR A 124 16.48 16.26 -23.13
N GLY A 125 15.99 15.10 -22.67
CA GLY A 125 16.83 13.92 -22.55
C GLY A 125 16.06 12.64 -22.24
N TYR A 126 16.75 11.51 -22.38
CA TYR A 126 16.26 10.17 -22.09
C TYR A 126 16.78 9.70 -20.72
N ARG A 127 15.92 9.09 -19.91
CA ARG A 127 16.29 8.38 -18.67
C ARG A 127 16.27 6.87 -18.95
N ALA A 128 17.37 6.21 -18.59
CA ALA A 128 17.50 4.75 -18.62
C ALA A 128 17.21 4.15 -17.25
#